data_AF-A0A928MUY0-F1
#
_entry.id   AF-A0A928MUY0-F1
#
_cell.length_a   1.000
_cell.length_b   1.000
_cell.length_c   1.000
_cell.angle_alpha   90.00
_cell.angle_beta   90.00
_cell.angle_gamma   90.00
#
_symmetry.space_group_name_H-M   'P 1'
#
loop_
_entity.id
_entity.type
_entity.pdbx_description
1 polymer ?
#
loop_
_entity_poly.entity_id
_entity_poly.type
_entity_poly.pdbx_seq_one_letter_code
_entity_poly.pdbx_strand_id
1 'polypeptide(L)'
;MDELNQKLITFHKNCRQFIEGCDKLEEAGLWNKEALGEMEAFYLNDMASVVIRLIALDKNISEKEVKYLKESFGFSYTVDELAIVYENSKENLQEYFDEDLSNAVKYLWELDRELADCYQKLLYLICDIIASSDGIVLTMEKKEIERLMAMCKPQ
;
A
#
# COMPACT_ATOMS: atom_id res chain seq x y z
N MET A 1 21.06 -13.96 -0.14
CA MET A 1 19.64 -13.61 0.05
C MET A 1 19.36 -12.48 -0.92
N ASP A 2 18.38 -12.64 -1.80
CA ASP A 2 18.05 -11.62 -2.82
C ASP A 2 17.61 -10.30 -2.16
N GLU A 3 17.95 -9.16 -2.77
CA GLU A 3 17.69 -7.82 -2.23
C GLU A 3 16.19 -7.60 -1.95
N LEU A 4 15.33 -8.07 -2.86
CA LEU A 4 13.88 -8.01 -2.73
C LEU A 4 13.36 -8.80 -1.53
N ASN A 5 13.93 -9.98 -1.25
CA ASN A 5 13.55 -10.78 -0.09
C ASN A 5 13.93 -10.06 1.22
N GLN A 6 15.05 -9.33 1.24
CA GLN A 6 15.42 -8.53 2.41
C GLN A 6 14.47 -7.34 2.61
N LYS A 7 14.05 -6.69 1.52
CA LYS A 7 13.02 -5.63 1.57
C LYS A 7 11.69 -6.19 2.07
N LEU A 8 11.26 -7.36 1.60
CA LEU A 8 10.03 -8.02 2.04
C LEU A 8 10.06 -8.39 3.54
N ILE A 9 11.17 -8.94 4.04
CA ILE A 9 11.35 -9.19 5.48
C ILE A 9 11.23 -7.89 6.28
N THR A 10 11.83 -6.81 5.78
CA THR A 10 11.77 -5.48 6.39
C THR A 10 10.34 -4.94 6.37
N PHE A 11 9.61 -5.13 5.27
CA PHE A 11 8.20 -4.76 5.14
C PHE A 11 7.36 -5.46 6.20
N HIS A 12 7.45 -6.79 6.35
CA HIS A 12 6.68 -7.51 7.37
C HIS A 12 7.00 -7.07 8.80
N LYS A 13 8.28 -6.80 9.09
CA LYS A 13 8.69 -6.29 10.39
C LYS A 13 8.05 -4.93 10.67
N ASN A 14 8.15 -4.00 9.73
CA ASN A 14 7.61 -2.65 9.90
C ASN A 14 6.07 -2.66 9.90
N CYS A 15 5.45 -3.56 9.14
CA CYS A 15 4.00 -3.73 9.06
C CYS A 15 3.45 -4.19 10.41
N ARG A 16 4.14 -5.13 11.08
CA ARG A 16 3.79 -5.50 12.45
C ARG A 16 3.86 -4.32 13.42
N GLN A 17 4.91 -3.49 13.33
CA GLN A 17 5.05 -2.31 14.18
C GLN A 17 3.93 -1.28 13.92
N PHE A 18 3.52 -1.14 12.66
CA PHE A 18 2.39 -0.31 12.29
C PHE A 18 1.08 -0.82 12.88
N ILE A 19 0.79 -2.13 12.75
CA ILE A 19 -0.40 -2.76 13.35
C ILE A 19 -0.44 -2.55 14.87
N GLU A 20 0.68 -2.81 15.56
CA GLU A 20 0.79 -2.54 17.01
C GLU A 20 0.57 -1.06 17.38
N GLY A 21 0.82 -0.14 16.45
CA GLY A 21 0.51 1.29 16.62
C GLY A 21 -0.96 1.60 16.42
N CYS A 22 -1.59 1.01 15.40
CA CYS A 22 -3.04 1.08 15.17
C CYS A 22 -3.80 0.59 16.41
N ASP A 23 -3.47 -0.60 16.92
CA ASP A 23 -4.10 -1.18 18.11
C ASP A 23 -4.08 -0.22 19.29
N LYS A 24 -2.95 0.47 19.54
CA LYS A 24 -2.83 1.44 20.64
C LYS A 24 -3.75 2.66 20.48
N LEU A 25 -3.91 3.16 19.26
CA LEU A 25 -4.80 4.30 19.00
C LEU A 25 -6.27 3.90 19.12
N GLU A 26 -6.61 2.69 18.69
CA GLU A 26 -7.94 2.12 18.90
C GLU A 26 -8.26 1.92 20.38
N GLU A 27 -7.34 1.32 21.14
CA GLU A 27 -7.47 1.12 22.60
C GLU A 27 -7.59 2.46 23.35
N ALA A 28 -6.95 3.52 22.84
CA ALA A 28 -7.07 4.88 23.36
C ALA A 28 -8.38 5.57 22.97
N GLY A 29 -9.22 4.97 22.12
CA GLY A 29 -10.49 5.52 21.66
C GLY A 29 -10.33 6.69 20.67
N LEU A 30 -9.17 6.79 20.01
CA LEU A 30 -8.87 7.87 19.05
C LEU A 30 -9.34 7.55 17.63
N TRP A 31 -9.74 6.30 17.38
CA TRP A 31 -10.21 5.82 16.10
C TRP A 31 -11.71 5.57 16.07
N ASN A 32 -12.39 5.98 14.99
CA ASN A 32 -13.82 5.73 14.80
C ASN A 32 -14.06 4.37 14.12
N LYS A 33 -13.96 3.32 14.92
CA LYS A 33 -14.13 1.93 14.48
C LYS A 33 -15.51 1.63 13.88
N GLU A 34 -16.57 2.29 14.37
CA GLU A 34 -17.93 2.08 13.87
C GLU A 34 -18.11 2.57 12.43
N ALA A 35 -17.50 3.70 12.09
CA ALA A 35 -17.62 4.29 10.76
C ALA A 35 -16.59 3.75 9.77
N LEU A 36 -15.37 3.43 10.23
CA LEU A 36 -14.22 3.16 9.37
C LEU A 36 -13.74 1.70 9.42
N GLY A 37 -14.29 0.88 10.33
CA GLY A 37 -13.80 -0.48 10.58
C GLY A 37 -12.51 -0.49 11.41
N GLU A 38 -11.82 -1.62 11.44
CA GLU A 38 -10.51 -1.75 12.09
C GLU A 38 -9.47 -0.86 11.38
N MET A 39 -8.69 -0.11 12.15
CA MET A 39 -7.74 0.87 11.66
C MET A 39 -6.67 0.22 10.76
N GLU A 40 -6.09 -0.89 11.19
CA GLU A 40 -5.12 -1.62 10.38
C GLU A 40 -5.74 -2.16 9.10
N ALA A 41 -6.98 -2.66 9.15
CA ALA A 41 -7.66 -3.14 7.95
C ALA A 41 -7.92 -2.00 6.95
N PHE A 42 -8.30 -0.81 7.45
CA PHE A 42 -8.50 0.40 6.65
C PHE A 42 -7.21 0.78 5.90
N TYR A 43 -6.11 1.01 6.62
CA TYR A 43 -4.85 1.45 6.00
C TYR A 43 -4.18 0.36 5.16
N LEU A 44 -4.29 -0.93 5.52
CA LEU A 44 -3.75 -2.01 4.69
C LEU A 44 -4.54 -2.20 3.40
N ASN A 45 -5.85 -1.89 3.39
CA ASN A 45 -6.65 -1.89 2.17
C ASN A 45 -6.23 -0.78 1.22
N ASP A 46 -6.04 0.45 1.73
CA ASP A 46 -5.50 1.56 0.93
C ASP A 46 -4.15 1.21 0.31
N MET A 47 -3.25 0.63 1.10
CA MET A 47 -1.93 0.18 0.63
C MET A 47 -2.04 -0.91 -0.45
N ALA A 48 -2.92 -1.89 -0.26
CA ALA A 48 -3.18 -2.92 -1.26
C ALA A 48 -3.72 -2.33 -2.56
N SER A 49 -4.63 -1.37 -2.47
CA SER A 49 -5.23 -0.66 -3.61
C SER A 49 -4.18 0.10 -4.41
N VAL A 50 -3.25 0.78 -3.74
CA VAL A 50 -2.07 1.41 -4.39
C VAL A 50 -1.25 0.36 -5.15
N VAL A 51 -0.95 -0.77 -4.52
CA VAL A 51 -0.13 -1.82 -5.13
C VAL A 51 -0.81 -2.43 -6.35
N ILE A 52 -2.10 -2.74 -6.29
CA ILE A 52 -2.86 -3.28 -7.43
C ILE A 52 -2.83 -2.29 -8.60
N ARG A 53 -3.02 -0.99 -8.31
CA ARG A 53 -2.94 0.06 -9.32
C ARG A 53 -1.55 0.15 -9.95
N LEU A 54 -0.48 0.01 -9.16
CA LEU A 54 0.90 0.03 -9.66
C LEU A 54 1.16 -1.15 -10.61
N ILE A 55 0.78 -2.37 -10.20
CA ILE A 55 0.92 -3.59 -11.00
C ILE A 55 0.17 -3.48 -12.33
N ALA A 56 -1.01 -2.85 -12.32
CA ALA A 56 -1.83 -2.73 -13.52
C ALA A 56 -1.46 -1.53 -14.42
N LEU A 57 -0.49 -0.70 -14.01
CA LEU A 57 -0.19 0.58 -14.64
C LEU A 57 0.26 0.41 -16.10
N ASP A 58 1.11 -0.58 -16.35
CA ASP A 58 1.67 -0.88 -17.68
C ASP A 58 0.82 -1.90 -18.48
N LYS A 59 -0.26 -2.41 -17.87
CA LYS A 59 -1.17 -3.45 -18.38
C LYS A 59 -0.50 -4.81 -18.62
N ASN A 60 0.66 -5.05 -18.03
CA ASN A 60 1.41 -6.30 -18.18
C ASN A 60 1.71 -6.92 -16.80
N ILE A 61 0.68 -7.45 -16.18
CA ILE A 61 0.77 -8.12 -14.88
C ILE A 61 1.63 -9.39 -14.98
N SER A 62 2.71 -9.45 -14.23
CA SER A 62 3.64 -10.58 -14.18
C SER A 62 3.37 -11.53 -13.01
N GLU A 63 3.77 -12.79 -13.15
CA GLU A 63 3.70 -13.78 -12.07
C GLU A 63 4.54 -13.35 -10.83
N LYS A 64 5.61 -12.57 -11.04
CA LYS A 64 6.47 -12.11 -9.95
C LYS A 64 5.78 -11.03 -9.12
N GLU A 65 5.10 -10.07 -9.74
CA GLU A 65 4.32 -9.06 -9.02
C GLU A 65 3.18 -9.70 -8.21
N VAL A 66 2.46 -10.64 -8.83
CA VAL A 66 1.41 -11.42 -8.14
C VAL A 66 2.01 -12.19 -6.96
N LYS A 67 3.18 -12.80 -7.14
CA LYS A 67 3.89 -13.49 -6.06
C LYS A 67 4.22 -12.54 -4.91
N TYR A 68 4.81 -11.38 -5.17
CA TYR A 68 5.17 -10.44 -4.10
C TYR A 68 3.95 -9.76 -3.47
N LEU A 69 2.86 -9.54 -4.22
CA LEU A 69 1.57 -9.13 -3.66
C LEU A 69 1.05 -10.18 -2.66
N LYS A 70 1.08 -11.45 -3.05
CA LYS A 70 0.70 -12.59 -2.19
C LYS A 70 1.57 -12.69 -0.96
N GLU A 71 2.89 -12.60 -1.12
CA GLU A 71 3.80 -12.69 0.02
C GLU A 71 3.63 -11.51 0.98
N SER A 72 3.29 -10.32 0.48
CA SER A 72 3.15 -9.11 1.29
C SER A 72 1.83 -9.04 2.07
N PHE A 73 0.71 -9.38 1.43
CA PHE A 73 -0.64 -9.20 2.00
C PHE A 73 -1.43 -10.50 2.18
N GLY A 74 -0.93 -11.63 1.65
CA GLY A 74 -1.62 -12.92 1.71
C GLY A 74 -2.68 -13.12 0.63
N PHE A 75 -2.89 -12.17 -0.28
CA PHE A 75 -3.85 -12.32 -1.37
C PHE A 75 -3.41 -13.39 -2.36
N SER A 76 -4.25 -14.40 -2.59
CA SER A 76 -3.92 -15.50 -3.50
C SER A 76 -4.65 -15.34 -4.82
N TYR A 77 -4.28 -14.31 -5.59
CA TYR A 77 -4.74 -14.15 -6.97
C TYR A 77 -3.82 -14.88 -7.95
N THR A 78 -4.39 -15.31 -9.06
CA THR A 78 -3.68 -15.54 -10.32
C THR A 78 -3.52 -14.23 -11.09
N VAL A 79 -2.68 -14.22 -12.13
CA VAL A 79 -2.52 -13.06 -13.02
C VAL A 79 -3.87 -12.64 -13.62
N ASP A 80 -4.66 -13.59 -14.11
CA ASP A 80 -5.97 -13.33 -14.72
C ASP A 80 -6.98 -12.81 -13.69
N GLU A 81 -7.02 -13.38 -12.49
CA GLU A 81 -7.91 -12.90 -11.42
C GLU A 81 -7.54 -11.48 -10.99
N LEU A 82 -6.26 -11.16 -10.87
CA LEU A 82 -5.81 -9.82 -10.51
C LEU A 82 -6.18 -8.80 -11.60
N ALA A 83 -6.07 -9.17 -12.87
CA ALA A 83 -6.51 -8.31 -13.98
C ALA A 83 -8.01 -8.03 -13.92
N ILE A 84 -8.83 -9.03 -13.58
CA ILE A 84 -10.28 -8.87 -13.39
C ILE A 84 -10.58 -7.96 -12.19
N VAL A 85 -9.89 -8.17 -11.07
CA VAL A 85 -10.03 -7.32 -9.87
C VAL A 85 -9.71 -5.87 -10.20
N TYR A 86 -8.62 -5.63 -10.93
CA TYR A 86 -8.27 -4.29 -11.37
C TYR A 86 -9.35 -3.68 -12.28
N GLU A 87 -9.77 -4.36 -13.35
CA GLU A 87 -10.77 -3.79 -14.27
C GLU A 87 -12.12 -3.51 -13.55
N ASN A 88 -12.50 -4.31 -12.56
CA ASN A 88 -13.70 -4.07 -11.75
C ASN A 88 -13.55 -2.90 -10.75
N SER A 89 -12.32 -2.56 -10.35
CA SER A 89 -12.02 -1.52 -9.36
C SER A 89 -11.45 -0.25 -9.98
N LYS A 90 -11.14 -0.25 -11.27
CA LYS A 90 -10.43 0.81 -11.98
C LYS A 90 -11.10 2.17 -11.93
N GLU A 91 -12.43 2.24 -11.90
CA GLU A 91 -13.15 3.51 -11.72
C GLU A 91 -12.91 4.09 -10.32
N ASN A 92 -12.85 3.22 -9.31
CA ASN A 92 -12.61 3.59 -7.92
C ASN A 92 -11.13 3.90 -7.65
N LEU A 93 -10.19 3.33 -8.41
CA LEU A 93 -8.74 3.51 -8.23
C LEU A 93 -8.16 4.74 -8.97
N GLN A 94 -9.01 5.62 -9.51
CA GLN A 94 -8.63 6.83 -10.25
C GLN A 94 -8.60 8.08 -9.34
N GLU A 95 -8.97 9.27 -9.83
CA GLU A 95 -8.74 10.55 -9.17
C GLU A 95 -9.35 10.63 -7.75
N TYR A 96 -10.48 9.97 -7.49
CA TYR A 96 -11.08 9.94 -6.14
C TYR A 96 -10.21 9.19 -5.12
N PHE A 97 -9.54 8.12 -5.54
CA PHE A 97 -8.63 7.37 -4.68
C PHE A 97 -7.43 8.21 -4.24
N ASP A 98 -6.94 9.08 -5.12
CA ASP A 98 -5.81 9.95 -4.80
C ASP A 98 -6.17 10.94 -3.67
N GLU A 99 -7.38 11.51 -3.72
CA GLU A 99 -7.91 12.37 -2.65
C GLU A 99 -8.15 11.59 -1.36
N ASP A 100 -8.78 10.41 -1.45
CA ASP A 100 -9.05 9.54 -0.30
C ASP A 100 -7.77 9.11 0.41
N LEU A 101 -6.75 8.65 -0.35
CA LEU A 101 -5.45 8.28 0.20
C LEU A 101 -4.76 9.48 0.88
N SER A 102 -4.81 10.66 0.25
CA SER A 102 -4.24 11.87 0.84
C SER A 102 -4.94 12.26 2.14
N ASN A 103 -6.26 12.13 2.19
CA ASN A 103 -7.05 12.41 3.38
C ASN A 103 -6.81 11.39 4.49
N ALA A 104 -6.70 10.11 4.15
CA ALA A 104 -6.36 9.03 5.08
C ALA A 104 -5.00 9.27 5.74
N VAL A 105 -3.95 9.59 4.95
CA VAL A 105 -2.62 9.88 5.50
C VAL A 105 -2.63 11.13 6.37
N LYS A 106 -3.37 12.17 5.98
CA LYS A 106 -3.52 13.38 6.80
C LYS A 106 -4.21 13.07 8.12
N TYR A 107 -5.28 12.29 8.09
CA TYR A 107 -5.99 11.89 9.30
C TYR A 107 -5.07 11.09 10.23
N LEU A 108 -4.32 10.13 9.69
CA LEU A 108 -3.32 9.39 10.46
C LEU A 108 -2.29 10.31 11.10
N TRP A 109 -1.81 11.32 10.37
CA TRP A 109 -0.80 12.25 10.88
C TRP A 109 -1.33 13.18 11.97
N GLU A 110 -2.62 13.56 11.90
CA GLU A 110 -3.31 14.32 12.95
C GLU A 110 -3.51 13.49 14.22
N LEU A 111 -3.70 12.18 14.09
CA LEU A 111 -3.79 11.24 15.21
C LEU A 111 -2.42 10.92 15.82
N ASP A 112 -1.47 10.49 14.98
CA ASP A 112 -0.13 10.08 15.39
C ASP A 112 0.87 10.25 14.23
N ARG A 113 1.81 11.18 14.42
CA ARG A 113 2.83 11.51 13.40
C ARG A 113 3.82 10.38 13.18
N GLU A 114 4.21 9.65 14.23
CA GLU A 114 5.18 8.56 14.09
C GLU A 114 4.55 7.38 13.34
N LEU A 115 3.27 7.11 13.60
CA LEU A 115 2.51 6.09 12.91
C LEU A 115 2.28 6.46 11.43
N ALA A 116 2.00 7.72 11.13
CA ALA A 116 1.90 8.22 9.76
C ALA A 116 3.23 8.08 8.99
N ASP A 117 4.36 8.44 9.61
CA ASP A 117 5.68 8.26 9.03
C ASP A 117 5.99 6.76 8.80
N CYS A 118 5.52 5.89 9.70
CA CYS A 118 5.64 4.44 9.56
C CYS A 118 4.83 3.93 8.36
N TYR A 119 3.58 4.36 8.22
CA TYR A 119 2.72 4.04 7.07
C TYR A 119 3.33 4.49 5.75
N GLN A 120 3.84 5.72 5.67
CA GLN A 120 4.49 6.24 4.46
C GLN A 120 5.71 5.40 4.07
N LYS A 121 6.55 5.02 5.04
CA LYS A 121 7.71 4.15 4.80
C LYS A 121 7.27 2.76 4.31
N LEU A 122 6.17 2.22 4.84
CA LEU A 122 5.60 0.96 4.38
C LEU A 122 5.11 1.05 2.95
N LEU A 123 4.34 2.10 2.63
CA LEU A 123 3.80 2.34 1.31
C LEU A 123 4.92 2.49 0.27
N TYR A 124 5.96 3.26 0.58
CA TYR A 124 7.14 3.35 -0.27
C TYR A 124 7.81 1.99 -0.48
N LEU A 125 8.07 1.28 0.60
CA LEU A 125 8.81 0.02 0.57
C LEU A 125 8.07 -1.04 -0.24
N ILE A 126 6.74 -1.15 -0.10
CA ILE A 126 5.98 -2.12 -0.87
C ILE A 126 5.92 -1.75 -2.35
N CYS A 127 5.77 -0.47 -2.69
CA CYS A 127 5.79 -0.04 -4.08
C CYS A 127 7.15 -0.33 -4.74
N ASP A 128 8.25 -0.08 -4.02
CA ASP A 128 9.61 -0.38 -4.49
C ASP A 128 9.84 -1.89 -4.68
N ILE A 129 9.34 -2.73 -3.78
CA ILE A 129 9.38 -4.20 -3.92
C ILE A 129 8.67 -4.64 -5.20
N ILE A 130 7.45 -4.12 -5.42
CA ILE A 130 6.59 -4.53 -6.52
C ILE A 130 7.16 -4.08 -7.86
N ALA A 131 7.49 -2.79 -8.01
CA ALA A 131 8.06 -2.26 -9.26
C ALA A 131 9.43 -2.85 -9.59
N SER A 132 10.18 -3.33 -8.58
CA SER A 132 11.47 -3.98 -8.80
C SER A 132 11.36 -5.50 -9.00
N SER A 133 10.16 -6.08 -8.86
CA SER A 133 9.99 -7.53 -8.77
C SER A 133 10.28 -8.27 -10.08
N ASP A 134 9.99 -7.64 -11.21
CA ASP A 134 10.23 -8.17 -12.54
C ASP A 134 11.71 -8.06 -12.97
N GLY A 135 12.44 -7.13 -12.35
CA GLY A 135 13.85 -6.80 -12.58
C GLY A 135 14.06 -5.53 -13.42
N ILE A 136 12.99 -4.85 -13.85
CA ILE A 136 13.04 -3.64 -14.68
C ILE A 136 11.98 -2.64 -14.16
N VAL A 137 12.41 -1.69 -13.33
CA VAL A 137 11.54 -0.57 -12.93
C VAL A 137 11.28 0.34 -14.14
N LEU A 138 10.04 0.39 -14.60
CA LEU A 138 9.62 1.25 -15.70
C LEU A 138 9.56 2.72 -15.28
N THR A 139 9.75 3.63 -16.24
CA THR A 139 9.69 5.08 -15.96
C THR A 139 8.31 5.51 -15.44
N MET A 140 7.24 4.85 -15.88
CA MET A 140 5.88 5.14 -15.43
C MET A 140 5.63 4.72 -13.98
N GLU A 141 6.10 3.54 -13.58
CA GLU A 141 6.02 3.08 -12.19
C GLU A 141 6.79 4.00 -11.27
N LYS A 142 8.03 4.37 -11.67
CA LYS A 142 8.84 5.33 -10.90
C LYS A 142 8.12 6.67 -10.71
N LYS A 143 7.52 7.21 -11.77
CA LYS A 143 6.75 8.47 -11.69
C LYS A 143 5.53 8.33 -10.80
N GLU A 144 4.86 7.19 -10.85
CA GLU A 144 3.69 6.94 -10.02
C GLU A 144 4.07 6.85 -8.55
N ILE A 145 5.16 6.14 -8.23
CA ILE A 145 5.71 6.07 -6.86
C ILE A 145 6.08 7.48 -6.37
N GLU A 146 6.81 8.26 -7.17
CA GLU A 146 7.18 9.64 -6.82
C GLU A 146 5.94 10.52 -6.54
N ARG A 147 4.88 10.36 -7.35
CA ARG A 147 3.61 11.08 -7.20
C ARG A 147 2.89 10.69 -5.91
N LEU A 148 2.72 9.39 -5.66
CA LEU A 148 2.12 8.87 -4.43
C LEU A 148 2.88 9.35 -3.20
N MET A 149 4.21 9.28 -3.22
CA MET A 149 5.04 9.75 -2.11
C MET A 149 4.96 11.26 -1.89
N ALA A 150 4.76 12.05 -2.93
CA ALA A 150 4.57 13.50 -2.78
C ALA A 150 3.23 13.83 -2.12
N MET A 151 2.18 13.07 -2.44
CA MET A 151 0.84 13.25 -1.88
C MET A 151 0.77 12.88 -0.40
N CYS A 152 1.51 11.84 0.01
CA CYS A 152 1.51 11.40 1.39
C CYS A 152 2.36 12.27 2.32
N LYS A 153 3.03 13.34 1.84
CA LYS A 153 3.83 14.20 2.71
C LYS A 153 2.93 15.06 3.62
N PRO A 154 3.33 15.31 4.88
CA PRO A 154 2.68 16.32 5.70
C PRO A 154 2.73 17.68 5.00
N GLN A 155 1.56 18.30 4.79
CA GLN A 155 1.47 19.66 4.25
C GLN A 155 1.61 20.71 5.35
#